data_AF-A0A8C5QTR8-F1
#
_entry.id   AF-A0A8C5QTR8-F1
#
_cell.length_a   1.000
_cell.length_b   1.000
_cell.length_c   1.000
_cell.angle_alpha   90.00
_cell.angle_beta   90.00
_cell.angle_gamma   90.00
#
_symmetry.space_group_name_H-M   'P 1'
#
loop_
_entity.id
_entity.type
_entity.pdbx_description
1 polymer ?
#
loop_
_entity_poly.entity_id
_entity_poly.type
_entity_poly.pdbx_seq_one_letter_code
_entity_poly.pdbx_strand_id
1 'polypeptide(L)' 'MSLTELQTAMTLLFEVFDKYAIKEGDSSTLSKKQFKKLLKNELGGALAVRTFYNEMFMLSIWHR' A
#
# COMPACT_ATOMS: atom_id res chain seq x y z
N MET A 1 -8.24 23.57 -16.79
CA MET A 1 -9.10 22.61 -16.08
C MET A 1 -8.29 21.99 -14.97
N SER A 2 -8.75 22.08 -13.71
CA SER A 2 -8.17 21.29 -12.63
C SER A 2 -8.59 19.83 -12.77
N LEU A 3 -7.74 18.90 -12.34
CA LEU A 3 -8.11 17.50 -12.25
C LEU A 3 -9.29 17.33 -11.30
N THR A 4 -10.17 16.38 -11.59
CA THR A 4 -11.16 15.94 -10.60
C THR A 4 -10.45 15.21 -9.45
N GLU A 5 -11.14 15.06 -8.32
CA GLU A 5 -10.61 14.30 -7.19
C GLU A 5 -10.24 12.86 -7.57
N LEU A 6 -11.10 12.21 -8.38
CA LEU A 6 -10.83 10.85 -8.87
C LEU A 6 -9.61 10.80 -9.78
N GLN A 7 -9.49 11.74 -10.72
CA GLN A 7 -8.33 11.80 -11.60
C GLN A 7 -7.04 12.02 -10.80
N THR A 8 -7.09 12.88 -9.79
CA THR A 8 -5.96 13.14 -8.88
C THR A 8 -5.57 11.88 -8.13
N ALA A 9 -6.54 11.14 -7.57
CA ALA A 9 -6.27 9.88 -6.89
C ALA A 9 -5.64 8.82 -7.82
N MET A 10 -6.13 8.71 -9.06
CA MET A 10 -5.55 7.80 -10.05
C MET A 10 -4.12 8.20 -10.42
N THR A 11 -3.84 9.49 -10.61
CA THR A 11 -2.48 9.98 -10.88
C THR A 11 -1.52 9.61 -9.75
N LEU A 12 -1.92 9.82 -8.49
CA LEU A 12 -1.10 9.44 -7.33
C LEU A 12 -0.83 7.93 -7.27
N LEU A 13 -1.82 7.09 -7.62
CA LEU A 13 -1.63 5.64 -7.70
C LEU A 13 -0.62 5.25 -8.79
N PHE A 14 -0.68 5.88 -9.97
CA PHE A 14 0.27 5.63 -11.05
C PHE A 14 1.68 6.08 -10.70
N GLU A 15 1.85 7.27 -10.11
CA GLU A 15 3.16 7.75 -9.68
C GLU A 15 3.83 6.82 -8.66
N VAL A 16 3.04 6.32 -7.71
CA VAL A 16 3.51 5.32 -6.75
C VAL A 16 3.83 4.01 -7.48
N PHE A 17 3.00 3.53 -8.40
CA PHE A 17 3.28 2.32 -9.17
C PHE A 17 4.60 2.43 -9.96
N ASP A 18 4.75 3.48 -10.76
CA ASP A 18 5.91 3.70 -11.65
C ASP A 18 7.21 3.78 -10.87
N LYS A 19 7.21 4.45 -9.71
CA LYS A 19 8.34 4.53 -8.77
C LYS A 19 8.92 3.16 -8.40
N TYR A 20 8.09 2.12 -8.31
CA TYR A 20 8.54 0.77 -7.98
C TYR A 20 8.74 -0.11 -9.22
N ALA A 21 7.99 0.10 -10.31
CA ALA A 21 8.04 -0.73 -11.53
C ALA A 21 9.34 -0.54 -12.33
N ILE A 22 9.84 0.70 -12.44
CA ILE A 22 11.02 1.05 -13.27
C ILE A 22 12.33 0.37 -12.81
N LYS A 23 12.39 -0.19 -11.59
CA LYS A 23 13.67 -0.67 -11.00
C LYS A 23 14.20 -2.01 -11.51
N GLU A 24 13.39 -2.88 -12.13
CA GLU A 24 13.81 -4.25 -12.48
C GLU A 24 13.37 -4.73 -13.88
N GLY A 25 13.48 -3.87 -14.91
CA GLY A 25 13.46 -4.29 -16.32
C GLY A 25 12.16 -4.03 -17.09
N ASP A 26 10.99 -4.41 -16.55
CA ASP A 26 9.68 -4.11 -17.14
C ASP A 26 8.94 -3.07 -16.31
N SER A 27 8.81 -1.85 -16.85
CA SER A 27 8.14 -0.73 -16.18
C SER A 27 6.61 -0.81 -16.23
N SER A 28 6.03 -1.77 -16.94
CA SER A 28 4.58 -1.94 -17.02
C SER A 28 4.02 -2.86 -15.94
N THR A 29 4.89 -3.56 -15.19
CA THR A 29 4.50 -4.52 -14.16
C THR A 29 5.32 -4.36 -12.88
N LEU A 30 4.80 -4.90 -11.77
CA LEU A 30 5.55 -5.07 -10.53
C LEU A 30 5.81 -6.55 -10.30
N SER A 31 7.08 -6.92 -10.13
CA SER A 31 7.44 -8.22 -9.59
C SER A 31 6.89 -8.37 -8.16
N LYS A 32 6.72 -9.61 -7.70
CA LYS A 32 6.30 -9.89 -6.31
C LYS A 32 7.19 -9.18 -5.27
N LYS A 33 8.49 -9.03 -5.58
CA LYS A 33 9.46 -8.35 -4.71
C LYS A 33 9.23 -6.84 -4.69
N GLN A 34 9.02 -6.22 -5.86
CA GLN A 34 8.72 -4.79 -5.97
C GLN A 34 7.40 -4.45 -5.28
N PHE A 35 6.36 -5.27 -5.49
CA PHE A 35 5.06 -5.09 -4.84
C PHE A 35 5.14 -5.21 -3.31
N LYS A 36 5.84 -6.23 -2.78
CA LYS A 36 6.08 -6.34 -1.32
C LYS A 36 6.79 -5.10 -0.75
N LYS A 37 7.73 -4.53 -1.50
CA LYS A 37 8.46 -3.32 -1.10
C LYS A 37 7.54 -2.10 -1.09
N LEU A 38 6.69 -1.94 -2.10
CA LEU A 38 5.65 -0.90 -2.17
C LEU A 38 4.71 -1.01 -0.97
N LEU A 39 4.15 -2.19 -0.71
CA LEU A 39 3.25 -2.41 0.43
C LEU A 39 3.91 -2.05 1.77
N LYS A 40 5.16 -2.45 1.97
CA LYS A 40 5.89 -2.15 3.21
C LYS A 40 6.14 -0.65 3.38
N ASN A 41 6.52 0.04 2.31
CA ASN A 41 6.96 1.42 2.38
C ASN A 41 5.80 2.43 2.36
N GLU A 42 4.79 2.19 1.52
CA GLU A 42 3.68 3.12 1.31
C GLU A 42 2.47 2.77 2.19
N LEU A 43 2.30 1.49 2.54
CA LEU A 43 1.15 0.99 3.32
C LEU A 43 1.53 0.32 4.65
N GLY A 44 2.82 0.32 5.02
CA GLY A 44 3.31 -0.35 6.24
C GLY A 44 2.66 0.14 7.52
N GLY A 45 2.32 1.43 7.59
CA GLY A 45 1.54 1.98 8.71
C GLY A 45 0.11 1.43 8.74
N ALA A 46 -0.57 1.35 7.61
CA ALA A 46 -1.96 0.88 7.51
C ALA A 46 -2.10 -0.64 7.77
N LEU A 47 -1.14 -1.45 7.30
CA LEU A 47 -1.11 -2.90 7.54
C LEU A 47 -0.70 -3.24 8.98
N ALA A 48 0.20 -2.46 9.59
CA ALA A 48 0.52 -2.59 11.01
C ALA A 48 -0.70 -2.27 11.88
N VAL A 49 -1.47 -1.23 11.53
CA VAL A 49 -2.68 -0.83 12.25
C VAL A 49 -3.74 -1.95 12.25
N ARG A 50 -3.97 -2.64 11.13
CA ARG A 50 -4.93 -3.76 11.11
C ARG A 50 -4.47 -4.98 11.92
N THR A 51 -3.17 -5.29 11.87
CA THR A 51 -2.60 -6.39 12.68
C THR A 51 -2.68 -6.05 14.18
N PHE A 52 -2.40 -4.80 14.55
CA PHE A 52 -2.49 -4.30 15.93
C PHE A 52 -3.93 -4.31 16.47
N TYR A 53 -4.91 -3.85 15.68
CA TYR A 53 -6.33 -3.93 16.08
C TYR A 53 -6.80 -5.37 16.23
N ASN A 54 -6.38 -6.28 15.34
CA ASN A 54 -6.71 -7.70 15.48
C ASN A 54 -6.11 -8.28 16.77
N GLU A 55 -4.86 -7.96 17.12
CA GLU A 55 -4.23 -8.42 18.36
C GLU A 55 -4.90 -7.82 19.61
N MET A 56 -5.15 -6.51 19.63
CA MET A 56 -5.85 -5.85 20.75
C MET A 56 -7.30 -6.32 20.90
N PHE A 57 -8.00 -6.55 19.78
CA PHE A 57 -9.34 -7.14 19.77
C PHE A 57 -9.30 -8.56 20.34
N MET A 58 -8.35 -9.40 19.92
CA MET A 58 -8.17 -10.77 20.44
C MET A 58 -7.83 -10.79 21.94
N LEU A 59 -7.04 -9.83 22.42
CA LEU A 59 -6.77 -9.67 23.86
C LEU A 59 -8.01 -9.22 24.65
N SER A 60 -8.88 -8.40 24.05
CA SER A 60 -10.11 -7.89 24.69
C SER A 60 -11.21 -8.95 24.86
N ILE A 61 -11.21 -9.99 24.01
CA ILE A 61 -12.21 -11.08 24.05
C ILE A 61 -11.75 -12.29 24.86
N TRP A 62 -10.43 -12.50 25.02
CA TRP A 62 -9.89 -13.64 25.78
C TRP A 62 -9.90 -13.45 27.31
N HIS A 63 -10.14 -12.22 27.79
CA HIS A 63 -10.24 -11.91 29.23
C HIS A 63 -11.67 -11.91 29.79
N ARG A 64 -12.65 -12.45 29.04
CA ARG A 64 -13.99 -12.76 29.56
C ARG A 64 -14.24 -14.26 29.56
#